data_AF-A0A4R5CSM8-F1
#
_entry.id   AF-A0A4R5CSM8-F1
#
_cell.length_a   1.000
_cell.length_b   1.000
_cell.length_c   1.000
_cell.angle_alpha   90.00
_cell.angle_beta   90.00
_cell.angle_gamma   90.00
#
_symmetry.space_group_name_H-M   'P 1'
#
loop_
_entity.id
_entity.type
_entity.pdbx_description
1 polymer ?
#
loop_
_entity_poly.entity_id
_entity_poly.type
_entity_poly.pdbx_seq_one_letter_code
_entity_poly.pdbx_strand_id
1 'polypeptide(L)'
;MSGDEPARESDPSDDGALFRAASRRADDVDDARSPAERGRAWARFVPTALSALAEGFLRDSMVIGTATFSLIIAVAGLLSGDTGKAVVGVVAGVGGAVLVVAAVARRWPTGRQWLTIAVVLVVEVGLIAAWLG
;
A
#
# COMPACT_ATOMS: atom_id res chain seq x y z
N MET A 1 -28.32 -41.11 -1.78
CA MET A 1 -27.38 -40.65 -2.81
C MET A 1 -27.82 -39.23 -3.19
N SER A 2 -27.34 -38.25 -2.43
CA SER A 2 -27.54 -36.82 -2.68
C SER A 2 -26.16 -36.20 -2.70
N GLY A 3 -25.83 -35.54 -3.81
CA GLY A 3 -24.56 -34.87 -4.01
C GLY A 3 -24.54 -33.55 -3.27
N ASP A 4 -23.59 -33.42 -2.36
CA ASP A 4 -23.13 -32.13 -1.86
C ASP A 4 -21.92 -31.73 -2.72
N GLU A 5 -22.16 -30.93 -3.76
CA GLU A 5 -21.12 -30.09 -4.32
C GLU A 5 -20.87 -28.97 -3.30
N PRO A 6 -19.70 -28.91 -2.61
CA PRO A 6 -19.39 -27.77 -1.79
C PRO A 6 -19.26 -26.55 -2.71
N ALA A 7 -20.13 -25.58 -2.45
CA ALA A 7 -20.13 -24.28 -3.06
C ALA A 7 -18.70 -23.73 -3.14
N ARG A 8 -18.32 -23.24 -4.33
CA ARG A 8 -17.07 -22.50 -4.54
C ARG A 8 -17.09 -21.26 -3.65
N GLU A 9 -16.50 -21.41 -2.47
CA GLU A 9 -16.21 -20.31 -1.57
C GLU A 9 -15.24 -19.39 -2.30
N SER A 10 -15.80 -18.31 -2.80
CA SER A 10 -15.07 -17.26 -3.50
C SER A 10 -14.43 -16.40 -2.42
N ASP A 11 -13.26 -16.83 -1.92
CA ASP A 11 -12.52 -16.11 -0.89
C ASP A 11 -12.18 -14.68 -1.39
N PRO A 12 -12.54 -13.59 -0.68
CA PRO A 12 -12.51 -12.22 -1.19
C PRO A 12 -11.11 -11.58 -1.22
N SER A 13 -10.05 -12.37 -1.18
CA SER A 13 -8.67 -11.87 -1.12
C SER A 13 -8.04 -11.75 -2.52
N ASP A 14 -8.47 -10.71 -3.26
CA ASP A 14 -7.85 -10.29 -4.53
C ASP A 14 -6.34 -10.00 -4.40
N ASP A 15 -5.83 -9.80 -3.17
CA ASP A 15 -4.40 -9.63 -2.88
C ASP A 15 -3.54 -10.85 -3.27
N GLY A 16 -4.14 -12.04 -3.45
CA GLY A 16 -3.47 -13.25 -3.92
C GLY A 16 -3.52 -13.46 -5.44
N ALA A 17 -4.26 -12.65 -6.20
CA ALA A 17 -4.45 -12.86 -7.64
C ALA A 17 -3.19 -12.50 -8.44
N LEU A 18 -2.58 -11.35 -8.14
CA LEU A 18 -1.31 -10.92 -8.74
C LEU A 18 -0.16 -11.85 -8.36
N PHE A 19 -0.10 -12.29 -7.10
CA PHE A 19 0.92 -13.24 -6.65
C PHE A 19 0.75 -14.62 -7.32
N ARG A 20 -0.49 -15.13 -7.45
CA ARG A 20 -0.78 -16.37 -8.22
C ARG A 20 -0.50 -16.23 -9.72
N ALA A 21 -0.68 -15.04 -10.29
CA ALA A 21 -0.33 -14.77 -11.68
C ALA A 21 1.18 -14.68 -11.90
N ALA A 22 1.92 -14.20 -10.89
CA ALA A 22 3.38 -14.17 -10.87
C ALA A 22 3.98 -15.58 -10.68
N SER A 23 3.45 -16.39 -9.75
CA SER A 23 3.89 -17.79 -9.55
C SER A 23 3.63 -18.65 -10.79
N ARG A 24 2.45 -18.56 -11.42
CA ARG A 24 2.16 -19.30 -12.66
C ARG A 24 3.10 -18.93 -13.81
N ARG A 25 3.55 -17.67 -13.88
CA ARG A 25 4.56 -17.23 -14.87
C ARG A 25 5.98 -17.68 -14.52
N ALA A 26 6.27 -17.95 -13.25
CA ALA A 26 7.54 -18.53 -12.84
C ALA A 26 7.61 -20.02 -13.23
N ASP A 27 6.49 -20.74 -13.12
CA ASP A 27 6.39 -22.14 -13.60
C ASP A 27 6.64 -22.23 -15.11
N ASP A 28 6.10 -21.30 -15.91
CA ASP A 28 6.38 -21.22 -17.36
C ASP A 28 7.88 -21.03 -17.70
N VAL A 29 8.66 -20.43 -16.81
CA VAL A 29 10.11 -20.23 -16.97
C VAL A 29 10.90 -21.51 -16.62
N ASP A 30 10.42 -22.27 -15.64
CA ASP A 30 11.00 -23.56 -15.24
C ASP A 30 10.65 -24.69 -16.20
N ASP A 31 9.45 -24.67 -16.79
CA ASP A 31 8.99 -25.66 -17.77
C ASP A 31 9.55 -25.46 -19.20
N ALA A 32 10.25 -24.35 -19.45
CA ALA A 32 10.80 -24.04 -20.77
C ALA A 32 11.95 -24.99 -21.16
N ARG A 33 11.69 -25.87 -22.14
CA ARG A 33 12.62 -26.94 -22.54
C ARG A 33 13.66 -26.50 -23.59
N SER A 34 13.49 -25.34 -24.22
CA SER A 34 14.43 -24.82 -25.21
C SER A 34 14.97 -23.41 -24.85
N PRO A 35 16.22 -23.07 -25.26
CA PRO A 35 16.80 -21.74 -24.99
C PRO A 35 15.97 -20.57 -25.52
N ALA A 36 15.30 -20.74 -26.67
CA ALA A 36 14.47 -19.73 -27.30
C ALA A 36 13.08 -19.54 -26.63
N GLU A 37 12.54 -20.58 -26.00
CA GLU A 37 11.32 -20.48 -25.17
C GLU A 37 11.65 -19.84 -23.82
N ARG A 38 12.78 -20.20 -23.23
CA ARG A 38 13.25 -19.65 -21.96
C ARG A 38 13.46 -18.13 -22.04
N GLY A 39 14.04 -17.64 -23.15
CA GLY A 39 14.20 -16.20 -23.39
C GLY A 39 12.86 -15.45 -23.51
N ARG A 40 11.84 -16.04 -24.13
CA ARG A 40 10.50 -15.42 -24.26
C ARG A 40 9.72 -15.44 -22.95
N ALA A 41 9.86 -16.50 -22.16
CA ALA A 41 9.26 -16.59 -20.82
C ALA A 41 9.88 -15.53 -19.88
N TRP A 42 11.22 -15.42 -19.87
CA TRP A 42 11.94 -14.37 -19.13
C TRP A 42 11.52 -12.95 -19.55
N ALA A 43 11.40 -12.69 -20.86
CA ALA A 43 10.99 -11.38 -21.37
C ALA A 43 9.59 -10.95 -20.91
N ARG A 44 8.69 -11.90 -20.59
CA ARG A 44 7.34 -11.62 -20.05
C ARG A 44 7.31 -11.58 -18.52
N PHE A 45 8.16 -12.36 -17.86
CA PHE A 45 8.24 -12.44 -16.41
C PHE A 45 8.88 -11.20 -15.79
N VAL A 46 10.05 -10.77 -16.30
CA VAL A 46 10.84 -9.66 -15.76
C VAL A 46 10.03 -8.36 -15.58
N PRO A 47 9.32 -7.83 -16.59
CA PRO A 47 8.57 -6.59 -16.41
C PRO A 47 7.44 -6.72 -15.37
N THR A 48 6.82 -7.89 -15.27
CA THR A 48 5.78 -8.16 -14.27
C THR A 48 6.37 -8.22 -12.87
N ALA A 49 7.49 -8.91 -12.69
CA ALA A 49 8.20 -9.02 -11.42
C ALA A 49 8.72 -7.66 -10.94
N LEU A 50 9.29 -6.87 -11.86
CA LEU A 50 9.75 -5.51 -11.56
C LEU A 50 8.58 -4.59 -11.18
N SER A 51 7.42 -4.71 -11.83
CA SER A 51 6.23 -3.92 -11.49
C SER A 51 5.73 -4.25 -10.08
N ALA A 52 5.66 -5.54 -9.72
CA ALA A 52 5.26 -5.97 -8.39
C ALA A 52 6.25 -5.51 -7.30
N LEU A 53 7.56 -5.54 -7.58
CA LEU A 53 8.59 -5.01 -6.69
C LEU A 53 8.48 -3.49 -6.54
N ALA A 54 8.29 -2.78 -7.65
CA ALA A 54 8.11 -1.33 -7.64
C ALA A 54 6.86 -0.92 -6.86
N GLU A 55 5.75 -1.65 -7.02
CA GLU A 55 4.53 -1.43 -6.23
C GLU A 55 4.76 -1.67 -4.74
N GLY A 56 5.43 -2.77 -4.37
CA GLY A 56 5.79 -3.05 -2.98
C GLY A 56 6.70 -1.97 -2.38
N PHE A 57 7.74 -1.56 -3.10
CA PHE A 57 8.66 -0.50 -2.66
C PHE A 57 7.97 0.86 -2.55
N LEU A 58 7.14 1.21 -3.54
CA LEU A 58 6.39 2.46 -3.54
C LEU A 58 5.40 2.52 -2.38
N ARG A 59 4.71 1.41 -2.10
CA ARG A 59 3.80 1.28 -0.95
C ARG A 59 4.55 1.46 0.37
N ASP A 60 5.70 0.80 0.54
CA ASP A 60 6.51 0.93 1.75
C ASP A 60 7.06 2.36 1.93
N SER A 61 7.56 2.94 0.84
CA SER A 61 8.05 4.32 0.82
C SER A 61 6.95 5.34 1.12
N MET A 62 5.74 5.13 0.59
CA MET A 62 4.59 5.99 0.88
C MET A 62 4.14 5.88 2.34
N VAL A 63 4.15 4.67 2.91
CA VAL A 63 3.83 4.44 4.32
C VAL A 63 4.83 5.17 5.22
N ILE A 64 6.13 4.96 4.98
CA ILE A 64 7.20 5.61 5.75
C ILE A 64 7.15 7.13 5.56
N GLY A 65 6.97 7.59 4.33
CA GLY A 65 6.87 9.00 3.99
C GLY A 65 5.70 9.69 4.68
N THR A 66 4.50 9.10 4.62
CA THR A 66 3.29 9.65 5.24
C THR A 66 3.41 9.65 6.76
N ALA A 67 3.91 8.57 7.37
CA ALA A 67 4.14 8.52 8.82
C ALA A 67 5.16 9.58 9.28
N THR A 68 6.22 9.80 8.50
CA THR A 68 7.21 10.84 8.77
C THR A 68 6.61 12.24 8.64
N PHE A 69 5.80 12.47 7.60
CA PHE A 69 5.14 13.75 7.38
C PHE A 69 4.14 14.09 8.49
N SER A 70 3.34 13.10 8.90
CA SER A 70 2.48 13.15 10.08
C SER A 70 3.24 13.57 11.34
N LEU A 71 4.43 13.00 11.58
CA LEU A 71 5.25 13.40 12.72
C LEU A 71 5.69 14.87 12.62
N ILE A 72 6.09 15.32 11.43
CA ILE A 72 6.47 16.71 11.18
C ILE A 72 5.30 17.66 11.50
N ILE A 73 4.07 17.34 11.08
CA ILE A 73 2.87 18.14 11.39
C ILE A 73 2.60 18.21 12.89
N ALA A 74 2.73 17.09 13.61
CA ALA A 74 2.57 17.08 15.06
C ALA A 74 3.59 18.01 15.75
N VAL A 75 4.86 17.91 15.35
CA VAL A 75 5.93 18.77 15.88
C VAL A 75 5.71 20.24 15.51
N ALA A 76 5.34 20.53 14.26
CA ALA A 76 5.05 21.89 13.81
C ALA A 76 3.91 22.53 14.60
N GLY A 77 2.84 21.77 14.87
CA GLY A 77 1.75 22.22 15.74
C GLY A 77 2.23 22.55 17.15
N LEU A 78 3.02 21.66 17.75
CA LEU A 78 3.57 21.86 19.10
C LEU A 78 4.50 23.08 19.19
N LEU A 79 5.29 23.34 18.15
CA LEU A 79 6.22 24.46 18.10
C LEU A 79 5.56 25.80 17.73
N SER A 80 4.29 25.80 17.33
CA SER A 80 3.60 27.00 16.86
C SER A 80 3.32 28.04 17.95
N GLY A 81 3.40 27.66 19.23
CA GLY A 81 3.06 28.53 20.37
C GLY A 81 1.56 28.77 20.55
N ASP A 82 0.71 28.21 19.69
CA ASP A 82 -0.74 28.31 19.76
C ASP A 82 -1.37 26.98 20.20
N THR A 83 -2.18 27.01 21.26
CA THR A 83 -2.79 25.80 21.83
C THR A 83 -3.74 25.11 20.84
N GLY A 84 -4.43 25.87 20.00
CA GLY A 84 -5.31 25.32 18.97
C GLY A 84 -4.53 24.54 17.91
N LYS A 85 -3.49 25.14 17.35
CA LYS A 85 -2.59 24.53 16.36
C LYS A 85 -1.82 23.34 16.95
N ALA A 86 -1.45 23.38 18.23
CA ALA A 86 -0.83 22.25 18.91
C ALA A 86 -1.76 21.04 18.99
N VAL A 87 -3.01 21.24 19.43
CA VAL A 87 -4.00 20.14 19.51
C VAL A 87 -4.30 19.59 18.12
N VAL A 88 -4.57 20.45 17.15
CA VAL A 88 -4.86 20.05 15.77
C VAL A 88 -3.68 19.30 15.14
N GLY A 89 -2.46 19.81 15.30
CA GLY A 89 -1.25 19.18 14.79
C GLY A 89 -1.00 17.80 15.41
N VAL A 90 -1.17 17.65 16.73
CA VAL A 90 -1.00 16.35 17.40
C VAL A 90 -2.07 15.36 16.97
N VAL A 91 -3.34 15.76 16.90
CA VAL A 91 -4.43 14.87 16.47
C VAL A 91 -4.25 14.45 15.02
N ALA A 92 -3.95 15.39 14.12
CA ALA A 92 -3.76 15.09 12.71
C ALA A 92 -2.49 14.27 12.47
N GLY A 93 -1.37 14.65 13.07
CA GLY A 93 -0.09 13.98 12.90
C GLY A 93 -0.04 12.61 13.56
N VAL A 94 -0.28 12.52 14.87
CA VAL A 94 -0.25 11.21 15.56
C VAL A 94 -1.39 10.33 15.06
N GLY A 95 -2.57 10.89 14.86
CA GLY A 95 -3.72 10.15 14.31
C GLY A 95 -3.45 9.63 12.89
N GLY A 96 -2.88 10.48 12.01
CA GLY A 96 -2.49 10.11 10.65
C GLY A 96 -1.46 8.99 10.62
N ALA A 97 -0.38 9.12 11.40
CA ALA A 97 0.65 8.10 11.51
C ALA A 97 0.08 6.76 12.01
N VAL A 98 -0.72 6.78 13.09
CA VAL A 98 -1.34 5.57 13.65
C VAL A 98 -2.30 4.93 12.64
N LEU A 99 -3.08 5.74 11.91
CA LEU A 99 -4.03 5.24 10.92
C LEU A 99 -3.32 4.53 9.76
N VAL A 100 -2.23 5.10 9.25
CA VAL A 100 -1.40 4.50 8.20
C VAL A 100 -0.78 3.19 8.69
N VAL A 101 -0.16 3.20 9.88
CA VAL A 101 0.42 1.98 10.48
C VAL A 101 -0.64 0.91 10.71
N ALA A 102 -1.82 1.27 11.21
CA ALA A 102 -2.92 0.34 11.44
C ALA A 102 -3.46 -0.26 10.14
N ALA A 103 -3.55 0.53 9.06
CA ALA A 103 -3.98 0.04 7.75
C ALA A 103 -3.02 -1.02 7.18
N VAL A 104 -1.71 -0.82 7.39
CA VAL A 104 -0.68 -1.79 7.01
C VAL A 104 -0.71 -3.02 7.91
N ALA A 105 -0.72 -2.84 9.22
CA ALA A 105 -0.72 -3.93 10.20
C ALA A 105 -1.94 -4.85 10.06
N ARG A 106 -3.11 -4.28 9.72
CA ARG A 106 -4.35 -5.03 9.49
C ARG A 106 -4.44 -5.66 8.09
N ARG A 107 -3.39 -5.57 7.27
CA ARG A 107 -3.34 -6.09 5.89
C ARG A 107 -4.58 -5.70 5.09
N TRP A 108 -4.98 -4.44 5.17
CA TRP A 108 -6.13 -3.96 4.40
C TRP A 108 -5.89 -4.15 2.89
N PRO A 109 -6.96 -4.41 2.11
CA PRO A 109 -6.85 -4.57 0.67
C PRO A 109 -6.19 -3.34 0.07
N THR A 110 -5.36 -3.55 -0.94
CA THR A 110 -4.43 -2.53 -1.48
C THR A 110 -5.14 -1.21 -1.80
N GLY A 111 -6.34 -1.25 -2.39
CA GLY A 111 -7.14 -0.04 -2.65
C GLY A 111 -7.55 0.76 -1.41
N ARG A 112 -7.87 0.09 -0.29
CA ARG A 112 -8.19 0.77 0.98
C ARG A 112 -6.96 1.42 1.61
N GLN A 113 -5.77 0.83 1.45
CA GLN A 113 -4.55 1.46 1.95
C GLN A 113 -4.20 2.73 1.18
N TRP A 114 -4.30 2.70 -0.15
CA TRP A 114 -4.12 3.89 -0.98
C TRP A 114 -5.10 5.00 -0.62
N LEU A 115 -6.37 4.66 -0.38
CA LEU A 115 -7.38 5.63 0.05
C LEU A 115 -7.03 6.24 1.41
N THR A 116 -6.60 5.43 2.38
CA THR A 116 -6.15 5.94 3.69
C THR A 116 -4.98 6.91 3.55
N ILE A 117 -3.94 6.54 2.78
CA ILE A 117 -2.77 7.38 2.54
C ILE A 117 -3.19 8.71 1.90
N ALA A 118 -4.05 8.65 0.87
CA ALA A 118 -4.53 9.84 0.17
C ALA A 118 -5.33 10.77 1.10
N VAL A 119 -6.21 10.22 1.94
CA VAL A 119 -6.99 11.00 2.90
C VAL A 119 -6.09 11.69 3.91
N VAL A 120 -5.10 10.98 4.47
CA VAL A 120 -4.14 11.56 5.42
C VAL A 120 -3.37 12.70 4.77
N LEU A 121 -2.83 12.49 3.57
CA LEU A 121 -2.11 13.51 2.80
C LEU A 121 -2.96 14.76 2.54
N VAL A 122 -4.22 14.58 2.12
CA VAL A 122 -5.13 15.71 1.85
C VAL A 122 -5.37 16.54 3.11
N VAL A 123 -5.58 15.88 4.25
CA VAL A 123 -5.76 16.56 5.55
C VAL A 123 -4.50 17.34 5.93
N GLU A 124 -3.32 16.72 5.81
CA GLU A 124 -2.05 17.36 6.18
C GLU A 124 -1.71 18.55 5.27
N VAL A 125 -1.88 18.41 3.96
CA VAL A 125 -1.68 19.50 3.00
C VAL A 125 -2.69 20.63 3.25
N GLY A 126 -3.94 20.30 3.53
CA GLY A 126 -4.97 21.28 3.88
C GLY A 126 -4.63 22.07 5.15
N LEU A 127 -4.07 21.40 6.16
CA LEU A 127 -3.61 22.05 7.39
C LEU A 127 -2.44 23.00 7.13
N ILE A 128 -1.45 22.60 6.33
CA ILE A 128 -0.34 23.48 5.93
C ILE A 128 -0.89 24.71 5.21
N ALA A 129 -1.77 24.53 4.23
CA ALA A 129 -2.35 25.63 3.48
C ALA A 129 -3.13 26.60 4.38
N ALA A 130 -3.90 26.07 5.35
CA ALA A 130 -4.66 26.88 6.30
C ALA A 130 -3.79 27.63 7.31
N TRP A 131 -2.56 27.19 7.56
CA TRP A 131 -1.65 27.87 8.49
C TRP A 131 -0.74 28.89 7.80
N LEU A 132 -0.49 28.71 6.50
CA LEU A 132 0.36 29.60 5.69
C LEU A 132 -0.42 30.67 4.92
N GLY A 133 -1.73 30.48 4.68
CA GLY A 133 -2.63 31.46 4.08
C GLY A 133 -3.25 32.39 5.12
#